data_AF-A0A8J4LZJ8-F1
#
_entry.id   AF-A0A8J4LZJ8-F1
#
_cell.length_a   1.000
_cell.length_b   1.000
_cell.length_c   1.000
_cell.angle_alpha   90.00
_cell.angle_beta   90.00
_cell.angle_gamma   90.00
#
_symmetry.space_group_name_H-M   'P 1'
#
loop_
_entity.id
_entity.type
_entity.pdbx_description
1 polymer ?
#
loop_
_entity_poly.entity_id
_entity_poly.type
_entity_poly.pdbx_seq_one_letter_code
_entity_poly.pdbx_strand_id
1 'polypeptide(L)'
;MASTSTDPAPPVATPMPAANVEAEMAAHVSGITPQLQNVVATVNLGTKLDLKEIAMHARNAEYNPKRFAAVIMRIREPKTTALIFASGKMVCTGAKSEDDSRTAARRYAKIVQKLGFPATFKEFKIQNIVGSCDVKFPIRLEGLAYAHSLFASYEPELFPGLIYRMKQPKIVLLIFVSGKVVLTGAKTRYEIYQAYMNIYPTLIQYKKGDAAVPTLPPANNLMPPPRALPPIRQPGQPDGMADHLDQQQQHMAPLQPLQIQQPGVASAAAATAAMMMPPPPTPAAPTPSSTMQDMHPMNLPPPTPLHPNLPPPTPRHPGLAPTPSLGHHVLPPPSPRR
;
A
#
# COMPACT_ATOMS: atom_id res chain seq x y z
N MET A 1 -9.41 -57.22 -20.96
CA MET A 1 -8.18 -56.40 -20.94
C MET A 1 -8.62 -54.96 -21.12
N ALA A 2 -8.55 -54.14 -20.07
CA ALA A 2 -8.86 -52.72 -20.12
C ALA A 2 -7.59 -51.94 -19.76
N SER A 3 -7.07 -51.20 -20.72
CA SER A 3 -5.86 -50.38 -20.63
C SER A 3 -6.20 -49.02 -20.02
N THR A 4 -5.66 -48.73 -18.84
CA THR A 4 -5.74 -47.41 -18.20
C THR A 4 -4.55 -46.56 -18.65
N SER A 5 -4.81 -45.62 -19.56
CA SER A 5 -3.90 -44.53 -19.91
C SER A 5 -3.85 -43.53 -18.75
N THR A 6 -2.67 -43.36 -18.15
CA THR A 6 -2.41 -42.34 -17.13
C THR A 6 -1.75 -41.16 -17.83
N ASP A 7 -2.47 -40.06 -18.02
CA ASP A 7 -1.87 -38.81 -18.50
C ASP A 7 -1.04 -38.15 -17.40
N PRO A 8 0.17 -37.65 -17.68
CA PRO A 8 0.96 -36.91 -16.70
C PRO A 8 0.44 -35.47 -16.55
N ALA A 9 0.32 -35.03 -15.30
CA ALA A 9 -0.05 -33.67 -14.93
C ALA A 9 0.96 -32.64 -15.49
N PRO A 10 0.51 -31.41 -15.83
CA PRO A 10 1.38 -30.37 -16.35
C PRO A 10 2.42 -29.91 -15.30
N PRO A 11 3.62 -29.47 -15.73
CA PRO A 11 4.69 -29.11 -14.82
C PRO A 11 4.30 -27.87 -13.99
N VAL A 12 4.31 -28.04 -12.67
CA VAL A 12 4.23 -26.95 -11.71
C VAL A 12 5.44 -26.05 -11.93
N ALA A 13 5.21 -24.81 -12.36
CA ALA A 13 6.25 -23.81 -12.54
C ALA A 13 7.05 -23.63 -11.23
N THR A 14 8.33 -24.00 -11.26
CA THR A 14 9.26 -23.77 -10.17
C THR A 14 9.47 -22.26 -10.00
N PRO A 15 9.38 -21.72 -8.77
CA PRO A 15 9.65 -20.30 -8.55
C PRO A 15 11.14 -20.04 -8.80
N MET A 16 11.43 -19.19 -9.78
CA MET A 16 12.79 -18.74 -10.07
C MET A 16 13.36 -17.92 -8.89
N PRO A 17 14.69 -17.99 -8.65
CA PRO A 17 15.34 -17.19 -7.61
C PRO A 17 15.25 -15.69 -7.93
N ALA A 18 15.01 -14.86 -6.90
CA ALA A 18 14.74 -13.42 -7.03
C ALA A 18 15.81 -12.63 -7.80
N ALA A 19 17.07 -13.06 -7.75
CA ALA A 19 18.18 -12.43 -8.48
C ALA A 19 18.05 -12.56 -10.02
N ASN A 20 17.50 -13.67 -10.52
CA ASN A 20 17.30 -13.85 -11.96
C ASN A 20 16.17 -12.94 -12.48
N VAL A 21 15.18 -12.65 -11.65
CA VAL A 21 14.03 -11.84 -12.02
C VAL A 21 14.38 -10.36 -12.14
N GLU A 22 15.20 -9.84 -11.22
CA GLU A 22 15.68 -8.46 -11.31
C GLU A 22 16.57 -8.25 -12.55
N ALA A 23 17.39 -9.25 -12.90
CA ALA A 23 18.19 -9.24 -14.13
C ALA A 23 17.33 -9.34 -15.40
N GLU A 24 16.34 -10.25 -15.45
CA GLU A 24 15.38 -10.35 -16.57
C GLU A 24 14.52 -9.09 -16.72
N MET A 25 14.14 -8.46 -15.61
CA MET A 25 13.38 -7.21 -15.63
C MET A 25 14.23 -6.03 -16.10
N ALA A 26 15.51 -5.97 -15.69
CA ALA A 26 16.45 -4.98 -16.19
C ALA A 26 16.73 -5.17 -17.70
N ALA A 27 16.66 -6.41 -18.18
CA ALA A 27 16.76 -6.76 -19.60
C ALA A 27 15.43 -6.67 -20.36
N HIS A 28 14.30 -6.42 -19.69
CA HIS A 28 12.99 -6.37 -20.33
C HIS A 28 12.90 -5.18 -21.29
N VAL A 29 12.14 -5.35 -22.38
CA VAL A 29 12.03 -4.37 -23.48
C VAL A 29 11.56 -2.98 -23.05
N SER A 30 10.94 -2.88 -21.87
CA SER A 30 10.54 -1.60 -21.28
C SER A 30 11.69 -0.83 -20.62
N GLY A 31 12.75 -1.51 -20.17
CA GLY A 31 13.82 -0.93 -19.33
C GLY A 31 13.33 -0.35 -18.00
N ILE A 32 12.06 -0.60 -17.62
CA ILE A 32 11.41 0.01 -16.46
C ILE A 32 11.12 -1.07 -15.42
N THR A 33 11.69 -0.91 -14.24
CA THR A 33 11.45 -1.79 -13.09
C THR A 33 10.42 -1.16 -12.14
N PRO A 34 9.25 -1.79 -11.91
CA PRO A 34 8.30 -1.34 -10.90
C PRO A 34 8.93 -1.25 -9.51
N GLN A 35 8.71 -0.11 -8.85
CA GLN A 35 9.24 0.16 -7.52
C GLN A 35 8.20 -0.19 -6.46
N LEU A 36 8.60 -0.92 -5.43
CA LEU A 36 7.74 -1.22 -4.29
C LEU A 36 7.49 0.07 -3.49
N GLN A 37 6.21 0.38 -3.27
CA GLN A 37 5.79 1.57 -2.54
C GLN A 37 5.30 1.25 -1.13
N ASN A 38 4.72 0.06 -0.94
CA ASN A 38 4.18 -0.35 0.34
C ASN A 38 4.12 -1.88 0.46
N VAL A 39 4.46 -2.39 1.64
CA VAL A 39 4.34 -3.80 2.02
C VAL A 39 3.51 -3.88 3.30
N VAL A 40 2.47 -4.70 3.24
CA VAL A 40 1.60 -5.02 4.37
C VAL A 40 1.88 -6.45 4.80
N ALA A 41 2.22 -6.63 6.07
CA ALA A 41 2.48 -7.93 6.67
C ALA A 41 1.66 -8.12 7.94
N THR A 42 1.43 -9.38 8.30
CA THR A 42 0.87 -9.76 9.60
C THR A 42 1.84 -10.64 10.35
N VAL A 43 1.77 -10.59 11.67
CA VAL A 43 2.48 -11.49 12.57
C VAL A 43 1.61 -11.80 13.78
N ASN A 44 1.81 -12.96 14.35
CA ASN A 44 1.15 -13.40 15.58
C ASN A 44 2.14 -13.26 16.75
N LEU A 45 1.77 -12.45 17.74
CA LEU A 45 2.55 -12.26 18.96
C LEU A 45 2.38 -13.43 19.95
N GLY A 46 1.44 -14.34 19.71
CA GLY A 46 1.31 -15.59 20.45
C GLY A 46 0.84 -15.44 21.91
N THR A 47 0.36 -14.26 22.30
CA THR A 47 -0.21 -13.99 23.62
C THR A 47 -1.34 -12.98 23.52
N LYS A 48 -2.30 -13.01 24.45
CA LYS A 48 -3.30 -11.96 24.59
C LYS A 48 -2.67 -10.70 25.16
N LEU A 49 -3.16 -9.55 24.73
CA LEU A 49 -2.59 -8.25 25.08
C LEU A 49 -3.65 -7.34 25.68
N ASP A 50 -3.32 -6.69 26.80
CA ASP A 50 -4.12 -5.58 27.30
C ASP A 50 -3.74 -4.31 26.53
N LEU A 51 -4.64 -3.91 25.64
CA LEU A 51 -4.45 -2.75 24.78
C LEU A 51 -4.42 -1.43 25.56
N LYS A 52 -5.10 -1.35 26.72
CA LYS A 52 -5.08 -0.15 27.56
C LYS A 52 -3.71 0.02 28.20
N GLU A 53 -3.15 -1.06 28.76
CA GLU A 53 -1.81 -1.02 29.34
C GLU A 53 -0.74 -0.66 28.31
N ILE A 54 -0.82 -1.23 27.10
CA ILE A 54 0.10 -0.87 26.02
C ILE A 54 -0.01 0.62 25.70
N ALA A 55 -1.22 1.16 25.56
CA ALA A 55 -1.43 2.57 25.22
C ALA A 55 -0.96 3.54 26.33
N MET A 56 -1.12 3.17 27.60
CA MET A 56 -0.68 4.00 28.73
C MET A 56 0.85 4.08 28.83
N HIS A 57 1.57 3.00 28.53
CA HIS A 57 3.02 2.93 28.73
C HIS A 57 3.82 3.22 27.45
N ALA A 58 3.24 3.05 26.27
CA ALA A 58 3.93 3.30 25.01
C ALA A 58 3.74 4.75 24.53
N ARG A 59 4.85 5.51 24.47
CA ARG A 59 4.86 6.94 24.07
C ARG A 59 4.31 7.22 22.65
N ASN A 60 4.41 6.25 21.74
CA ASN A 60 4.00 6.40 20.33
C ASN A 60 2.85 5.45 19.98
N ALA A 61 1.91 5.28 20.91
CA ALA A 61 0.73 4.43 20.74
C ALA A 61 -0.56 5.25 20.93
N GLU A 62 -1.51 5.05 20.02
CA GLU A 62 -2.85 5.63 20.08
C GLU A 62 -3.87 4.49 20.24
N TYR A 63 -4.81 4.63 21.18
CA TYR A 63 -5.88 3.66 21.37
C TYR A 63 -7.19 4.34 21.70
N ASN A 64 -8.20 4.11 20.86
CA ASN A 64 -9.57 4.54 21.11
C ASN A 64 -10.52 3.40 20.70
N PRO A 65 -10.98 2.56 21.65
CA PRO A 65 -11.81 1.39 21.36
C PRO A 65 -13.16 1.74 20.73
N LYS A 66 -13.67 2.96 20.93
CA LYS A 66 -14.91 3.43 20.28
C LYS A 66 -14.72 3.67 18.78
N ARG A 67 -13.49 4.03 18.38
CA ARG A 67 -13.13 4.29 16.98
C ARG A 67 -12.58 3.04 16.30
N PHE A 68 -11.70 2.30 16.98
CA PHE A 68 -11.04 1.14 16.41
C PHE A 68 -10.53 0.20 17.51
N ALA A 69 -10.71 -1.11 17.32
CA ALA A 69 -10.45 -2.14 18.32
C ALA A 69 -8.96 -2.53 18.48
N ALA A 70 -8.03 -1.77 17.89
CA ALA A 70 -6.59 -2.05 17.91
C ALA A 70 -5.80 -0.82 18.36
N VAL A 71 -4.65 -1.07 18.98
CA VAL A 71 -3.66 -0.02 19.27
C VAL A 71 -2.90 0.29 17.99
N ILE A 72 -2.80 1.58 17.67
CA ILE A 72 -2.01 2.08 16.55
C ILE A 72 -0.66 2.51 17.10
N MET A 73 0.42 1.86 16.68
CA MET A 73 1.77 2.18 17.12
C MET A 73 2.66 2.56 15.94
N ARG A 74 3.45 3.63 16.06
CA ARG A 74 4.29 4.14 14.97
C ARG A 74 5.77 4.16 15.35
N ILE A 75 6.63 3.77 14.41
CA ILE A 75 8.08 3.89 14.54
C ILE A 75 8.64 4.63 13.33
N ARG A 76 9.77 5.33 13.52
CA ARG A 76 10.41 6.15 12.48
C ARG A 76 11.29 5.34 11.54
N GLU A 77 11.85 4.23 12.01
CA GLU A 77 12.79 3.43 11.25
C GLU A 77 12.54 1.92 11.47
N PRO A 78 12.26 1.15 10.41
CA PRO A 78 11.68 1.64 9.14
C PRO A 78 10.38 2.42 9.41
N LYS A 79 10.12 3.51 8.67
CA LYS A 79 8.93 4.36 8.88
C LYS A 79 7.65 3.54 8.62
N THR A 80 7.04 3.05 9.69
CA THR A 80 5.96 2.06 9.63
C THR A 80 4.91 2.32 10.70
N THR A 81 3.75 1.70 10.52
CA THR A 81 2.66 1.70 11.49
C THR A 81 2.23 0.27 11.76
N ALA A 82 2.08 -0.07 13.03
CA ALA A 82 1.52 -1.34 13.48
C ALA A 82 0.11 -1.15 14.04
N LEU A 83 -0.76 -2.10 13.73
CA LEU A 83 -2.08 -2.26 14.34
C LEU A 83 -2.03 -3.51 15.21
N ILE A 84 -2.09 -3.35 16.52
CA ILE A 84 -1.95 -4.43 17.51
C ILE A 84 -3.33 -4.74 18.10
N PHE A 85 -3.80 -5.97 17.92
CA PHE A 85 -5.09 -6.43 18.40
C PHE A 85 -4.95 -7.16 19.74
N ALA A 86 -6.01 -7.13 20.56
CA ALA A 86 -6.04 -7.81 21.86
C ALA A 86 -5.79 -9.33 21.77
N SER A 87 -6.04 -9.92 20.59
CA SER A 87 -5.75 -11.32 20.28
C SER A 87 -4.26 -11.65 20.14
N GLY A 88 -3.38 -10.65 20.12
CA GLY A 88 -1.96 -10.82 19.80
C GLY A 88 -1.65 -10.79 18.31
N LYS A 89 -2.65 -10.73 17.43
CA LYS A 89 -2.41 -10.45 16.01
C LYS A 89 -1.91 -9.02 15.84
N MET A 90 -0.92 -8.84 14.99
CA MET A 90 -0.38 -7.54 14.63
C MET A 90 -0.29 -7.40 13.12
N VAL A 91 -0.75 -6.27 12.59
CA VAL A 91 -0.59 -5.88 11.18
C VAL A 91 0.49 -4.80 11.13
N CYS A 92 1.44 -4.91 10.21
CA CYS A 92 2.49 -3.92 9.96
C CYS A 92 2.36 -3.36 8.54
N THR A 93 2.32 -2.04 8.40
CA THR A 93 2.18 -1.34 7.11
C THR A 93 3.18 -0.18 6.97
N GLY A 94 3.42 0.25 5.73
CA GLY A 94 4.26 1.41 5.39
C GLY A 94 5.71 1.07 5.02
N ALA A 95 6.11 -0.19 5.12
CA ALA A 95 7.44 -0.62 4.72
C ALA A 95 7.60 -0.60 3.20
N LYS A 96 8.80 -0.28 2.69
CA LYS A 96 9.10 -0.24 1.25
C LYS A 96 9.68 -1.55 0.71
N SER A 97 10.04 -2.47 1.60
CA SER A 97 10.53 -3.80 1.26
C SER A 97 9.97 -4.84 2.23
N GLU A 98 10.02 -6.11 1.83
CA GLU A 98 9.62 -7.25 2.65
C GLU A 98 10.54 -7.40 3.87
N ASP A 99 11.83 -7.13 3.71
CA ASP A 99 12.84 -7.17 4.77
C ASP A 99 12.65 -6.05 5.80
N ASP A 100 12.33 -4.83 5.34
CA ASP A 100 11.96 -3.72 6.22
C ASP A 100 10.67 -4.04 6.98
N SER A 101 9.69 -4.65 6.32
CA SER A 101 8.43 -5.07 6.95
C SER A 101 8.68 -6.08 8.07
N ARG A 102 9.55 -7.07 7.82
CA ARG A 102 9.96 -8.06 8.83
C ARG A 102 10.73 -7.42 9.97
N THR A 103 11.65 -6.51 9.66
CA THR A 103 12.47 -5.80 10.65
C THR A 103 11.59 -4.91 11.54
N ALA A 104 10.65 -4.15 10.95
CA ALA A 104 9.68 -3.34 11.66
C ALA A 104 8.79 -4.20 12.57
N ALA A 105 8.21 -5.27 12.05
CA ALA A 105 7.38 -6.20 12.84
C ALA A 105 8.15 -6.78 14.05
N ARG A 106 9.44 -7.10 13.88
CA ARG A 106 10.31 -7.53 14.99
C ARG A 106 10.57 -6.40 16.00
N ARG A 107 10.77 -5.16 15.55
CA ARG A 107 10.91 -4.00 16.44
C ARG A 107 9.64 -3.80 17.28
N TYR A 108 8.46 -3.89 16.68
CA TYR A 108 7.20 -3.83 17.40
C TYR A 108 7.03 -4.95 18.43
N ALA A 109 7.34 -6.20 18.06
CA ALA A 109 7.29 -7.32 19.00
C ALA A 109 8.23 -7.09 20.20
N LYS A 110 9.44 -6.57 19.97
CA LYS A 110 10.39 -6.20 21.04
C LYS A 110 9.87 -5.08 21.94
N ILE A 111 9.17 -4.09 21.40
CA ILE A 111 8.54 -3.03 22.20
C ILE A 111 7.50 -3.65 23.13
N VAL A 112 6.64 -4.52 22.61
CA VAL A 112 5.61 -5.23 23.39
C VAL A 112 6.25 -6.10 24.48
N GLN A 113 7.36 -6.79 24.19
CA GLN A 113 8.15 -7.53 25.18
C GLN A 113 8.67 -6.64 26.32
N LYS A 114 9.19 -5.46 25.99
CA LYS A 114 9.71 -4.49 26.98
C LYS A 114 8.62 -3.92 27.89
N LEU A 115 7.35 -3.97 27.46
CA LEU A 115 6.21 -3.58 28.28
C LEU A 115 5.75 -4.69 29.25
N GLY A 116 6.44 -5.85 29.27
CA GLY A 116 6.14 -6.95 30.18
C GLY A 116 5.27 -8.06 29.60
N PHE A 117 4.83 -7.94 28.35
CA PHE A 117 4.03 -8.99 27.70
C PHE A 117 4.94 -10.09 27.13
N PRO A 118 4.62 -11.39 27.30
CA PRO A 118 5.41 -12.50 26.75
C PRO A 118 5.16 -12.68 25.24
N ALA A 119 5.39 -11.63 24.46
CA ALA A 119 5.19 -11.64 23.02
C ALA A 119 6.26 -12.50 22.32
N THR A 120 5.83 -13.25 21.31
CA THR A 120 6.65 -14.10 20.44
C THR A 120 6.55 -13.60 19.00
N PHE A 121 7.36 -14.14 18.08
CA PHE A 121 7.31 -13.77 16.67
C PHE A 121 6.93 -14.99 15.84
N LYS A 122 5.63 -15.22 15.67
CA LYS A 122 5.09 -16.40 14.97
C LYS A 122 4.32 -15.98 13.71
N GLU A 123 4.27 -16.86 12.72
CA GLU A 123 3.39 -16.73 11.55
C GLU A 123 3.55 -15.39 10.79
N PHE A 124 4.79 -14.87 10.68
CA PHE A 124 5.02 -13.69 9.86
C PHE A 124 4.70 -13.99 8.40
N LYS A 125 3.81 -13.19 7.80
CA LYS A 125 3.33 -13.38 6.44
C LYS A 125 3.10 -12.04 5.75
N ILE A 126 3.57 -11.93 4.52
CA ILE A 126 3.22 -10.82 3.63
C ILE A 126 1.77 -11.01 3.16
N GLN A 127 0.94 -9.99 3.33
CA GLN A 127 -0.47 -9.99 2.95
C GLN A 127 -0.72 -9.24 1.66
N ASN A 128 0.00 -8.13 1.44
CA ASN A 128 -0.10 -7.35 0.23
C ASN A 128 1.20 -6.58 -0.05
N ILE A 129 1.51 -6.40 -1.32
CA ILE A 129 2.57 -5.56 -1.85
C ILE A 129 1.95 -4.63 -2.88
N VAL A 130 2.31 -3.35 -2.79
CA VAL A 130 1.93 -2.32 -3.74
C VAL A 130 3.19 -1.88 -4.48
N GLY A 131 3.16 -1.98 -5.81
CA GLY A 131 4.19 -1.47 -6.70
C GLY A 131 3.69 -0.28 -7.51
N SER A 132 4.61 0.53 -8.01
CA SER A 132 4.30 1.57 -8.98
C SER A 132 5.41 1.70 -10.03
N CYS A 133 5.05 2.06 -11.24
CA CYS A 133 5.98 2.45 -12.30
C CYS A 133 5.40 3.60 -13.11
N ASP A 134 6.23 4.15 -13.98
CA ASP A 134 5.85 5.19 -14.94
C ASP A 134 6.36 4.76 -16.30
N VAL A 135 5.45 4.49 -17.24
CA VAL A 135 5.80 4.04 -18.59
C VAL A 135 6.36 5.16 -19.47
N LYS A 136 6.37 6.41 -19.00
CA LYS A 136 6.97 7.58 -19.67
C LYS A 136 6.29 8.00 -20.98
N PHE A 137 5.07 7.53 -21.23
CA PHE A 137 4.25 8.01 -22.34
C PHE A 137 2.76 8.06 -21.96
N PRO A 138 1.99 8.99 -22.54
CA PRO A 138 0.56 9.08 -22.29
C PRO A 138 -0.20 7.92 -22.94
N ILE A 139 -1.31 7.49 -22.31
CA ILE A 139 -2.09 6.32 -22.73
C ILE A 139 -3.54 6.74 -23.03
N ARG A 140 -4.10 6.26 -24.13
CA ARG A 140 -5.52 6.42 -24.51
C ARG A 140 -6.38 5.39 -23.77
N LEU A 141 -6.88 5.76 -22.59
CA LEU A 141 -7.61 4.86 -21.70
C LEU A 141 -8.97 4.44 -22.24
N GLU A 142 -9.64 5.27 -23.03
CA GLU A 142 -10.95 4.99 -23.62
C GLU A 142 -10.89 3.79 -24.57
N GLY A 143 -9.86 3.78 -25.44
CA GLY A 143 -9.62 2.67 -26.37
C GLY A 143 -9.27 1.38 -25.63
N LEU A 144 -8.42 1.48 -24.59
CA LEU A 144 -8.06 0.35 -23.76
C LEU A 144 -9.28 -0.24 -23.02
N ALA A 145 -10.11 0.63 -22.43
CA ALA A 145 -11.33 0.22 -21.72
C ALA A 145 -12.33 -0.45 -22.66
N TYR A 146 -12.51 0.10 -23.87
CA TYR A 146 -13.40 -0.47 -24.87
C TYR A 146 -12.96 -1.87 -25.30
N ALA A 147 -11.69 -2.03 -25.68
CA ALA A 147 -11.17 -3.30 -26.17
C ALA A 147 -11.00 -4.37 -25.07
N HIS A 148 -10.74 -3.96 -23.83
CA HIS A 148 -10.55 -4.85 -22.68
C HIS A 148 -11.70 -4.77 -21.67
N SER A 149 -12.93 -4.50 -22.11
CA SER A 149 -14.10 -4.24 -21.26
C SER A 149 -14.42 -5.33 -20.22
N LEU A 150 -14.00 -6.58 -20.46
CA LEU A 150 -14.13 -7.69 -19.50
C LEU A 150 -13.21 -7.57 -18.27
N PHE A 151 -12.10 -6.84 -18.39
CA PHE A 151 -11.06 -6.70 -17.37
C PHE A 151 -10.87 -5.26 -16.91
N ALA A 152 -11.20 -4.30 -17.77
CA ALA A 152 -10.99 -2.88 -17.59
C ALA A 152 -12.30 -2.17 -17.24
N SER A 153 -12.23 -1.25 -16.28
CA SER A 153 -13.31 -0.33 -15.94
C SER A 153 -12.74 1.08 -15.90
N TYR A 154 -13.32 2.00 -16.66
CA TYR A 154 -12.88 3.38 -16.73
C TYR A 154 -14.09 4.32 -16.74
N GLU A 155 -14.27 5.02 -15.62
CA GLU A 155 -15.36 5.98 -15.40
C GLU A 155 -14.71 7.27 -14.88
N PRO A 156 -14.21 8.16 -15.77
CA PRO A 156 -13.38 9.31 -15.38
C PRO A 156 -14.07 10.27 -14.40
N GLU A 157 -15.41 10.34 -14.46
CA GLU A 157 -16.24 11.13 -13.54
C GLU A 157 -16.22 10.59 -12.09
N LEU A 158 -16.02 9.27 -11.93
CA LEU A 158 -15.94 8.61 -10.62
C LEU A 158 -14.50 8.46 -10.13
N PHE A 159 -13.58 8.13 -11.05
CA PHE A 159 -12.18 7.91 -10.74
C PHE A 159 -11.29 8.19 -11.96
N PRO A 160 -10.22 9.00 -11.82
CA PRO A 160 -9.41 9.46 -12.96
C PRO A 160 -8.53 8.39 -13.62
N GLY A 161 -8.38 7.20 -13.02
CA GLY A 161 -7.58 6.10 -13.57
C GLY A 161 -8.44 4.95 -14.09
N LEU A 162 -7.91 4.18 -15.04
CA LEU A 162 -8.51 2.92 -15.47
C LEU A 162 -8.16 1.82 -14.46
N ILE A 163 -9.17 1.07 -14.01
CA ILE A 163 -9.01 -0.10 -13.14
C ILE A 163 -8.92 -1.34 -14.03
N TYR A 164 -7.77 -2.00 -14.04
CA TYR A 164 -7.56 -3.24 -14.79
C TYR A 164 -7.42 -4.43 -13.84
N ARG A 165 -8.30 -5.42 -13.98
CA ARG A 165 -8.33 -6.64 -13.16
C ARG A 165 -7.67 -7.79 -13.92
N MET A 166 -6.38 -7.99 -13.67
CA MET A 166 -5.63 -9.11 -14.26
C MET A 166 -5.98 -10.42 -13.55
N LYS A 167 -6.23 -11.48 -14.34
CA LYS A 167 -6.54 -12.81 -13.81
C LYS A 167 -5.28 -13.57 -13.36
N GLN A 168 -4.20 -13.48 -14.15
CA GLN A 168 -2.95 -14.20 -13.90
C GLN A 168 -1.72 -13.30 -14.11
N PRO A 169 -0.95 -12.97 -13.06
CA PRO A 169 -1.29 -13.17 -11.63
C PRO A 169 -2.54 -12.36 -11.24
N LYS A 170 -3.22 -12.75 -10.15
CA LYS A 170 -4.43 -12.06 -9.68
C LYS A 170 -4.08 -10.70 -9.06
N ILE A 171 -3.98 -9.68 -9.91
CA ILE A 171 -3.50 -8.33 -9.57
C ILE A 171 -4.50 -7.29 -10.08
N VAL A 172 -4.63 -6.20 -9.35
CA VAL A 172 -5.37 -5.01 -9.79
C VAL A 172 -4.37 -3.93 -10.15
N LEU A 173 -4.51 -3.36 -11.34
CA LEU A 173 -3.72 -2.24 -11.81
C LEU A 173 -4.58 -0.99 -11.90
N LEU A 174 -4.00 0.15 -11.53
CA LEU A 174 -4.56 1.48 -11.76
C LEU A 174 -3.67 2.16 -12.79
N ILE A 175 -4.21 2.41 -13.98
CA ILE A 175 -3.47 2.98 -15.11
C ILE A 175 -3.98 4.40 -15.33
N PHE A 176 -3.08 5.38 -15.31
CA PHE A 176 -3.43 6.78 -15.49
C PHE A 176 -3.06 7.26 -16.89
N VAL A 177 -3.79 8.27 -17.39
CA VAL A 177 -3.54 8.90 -18.70
C VAL A 177 -2.09 9.36 -18.86
N SER A 178 -1.44 9.74 -17.76
CA SER A 178 -0.03 10.16 -17.72
C SER A 178 0.99 9.05 -18.00
N GLY A 179 0.58 7.77 -17.99
CA GLY A 179 1.50 6.63 -18.05
C GLY A 179 1.95 6.10 -16.69
N LYS A 180 1.54 6.74 -15.59
CA LYS A 180 1.74 6.17 -14.25
C LYS A 180 0.87 4.94 -14.08
N VAL A 181 1.44 3.89 -13.49
CA VAL A 181 0.76 2.63 -13.22
C VAL A 181 1.01 2.23 -11.77
N VAL A 182 -0.06 1.90 -11.05
CA VAL A 182 -0.01 1.33 -9.70
C VAL A 182 -0.48 -0.12 -9.76
N LEU A 183 0.24 -1.03 -9.12
CA LEU A 183 -0.06 -2.46 -9.06
C LEU A 183 -0.30 -2.85 -7.61
N THR A 184 -1.41 -3.51 -7.30
CA THR A 184 -1.78 -3.92 -5.94
C THR A 184 -2.44 -5.31 -5.92
N GLY A 185 -2.39 -5.98 -4.77
CA GLY A 185 -2.93 -7.32 -4.56
C GLY A 185 -1.89 -8.43 -4.61
N ALA A 186 -0.61 -8.08 -4.81
CA ALA A 186 0.47 -9.05 -4.88
C ALA A 186 0.87 -9.56 -3.49
N LYS A 187 1.26 -10.83 -3.38
CA LYS A 187 1.87 -11.40 -2.17
C LYS A 187 3.38 -11.52 -2.26
N THR A 188 3.91 -11.47 -3.47
CA THR A 188 5.34 -11.55 -3.76
C THR A 188 5.74 -10.45 -4.74
N ARG A 189 6.97 -9.95 -4.66
CA ARG A 189 7.50 -8.99 -5.65
C ARG A 189 7.44 -9.52 -7.08
N TYR A 190 7.58 -10.83 -7.26
CA TYR A 190 7.51 -11.49 -8.56
C TYR A 190 6.16 -11.28 -9.25
N GLU A 191 5.05 -11.31 -8.51
CA GLU A 191 3.73 -11.07 -9.08
C GLU A 191 3.56 -9.64 -9.61
N ILE A 192 4.16 -8.63 -8.97
CA ILE A 192 4.17 -7.25 -9.47
C ILE A 192 4.92 -7.17 -10.80
N TYR A 193 6.07 -7.83 -10.86
CA TYR A 193 6.95 -7.89 -12.02
C TYR A 193 6.27 -8.58 -13.20
N GLN A 194 5.72 -9.77 -12.99
CA GLN A 194 4.96 -10.50 -14.01
C GLN A 194 3.73 -9.73 -14.48
N ALA A 195 2.97 -9.11 -13.57
CA ALA A 195 1.82 -8.30 -13.95
C ALA A 195 2.21 -7.11 -14.84
N TYR A 196 3.36 -6.48 -14.56
CA TYR A 196 3.86 -5.41 -15.39
C TYR A 196 4.33 -5.90 -16.77
N MET A 197 5.05 -7.02 -16.85
CA MET A 197 5.47 -7.62 -18.12
C MET A 197 4.26 -8.00 -18.99
N ASN A 198 3.20 -8.52 -18.38
CA ASN A 198 1.99 -8.91 -19.10
C ASN A 198 1.22 -7.71 -19.65
N ILE A 199 1.14 -6.60 -18.91
CA ILE A 199 0.34 -5.44 -19.33
C ILE A 199 1.11 -4.50 -20.26
N TYR A 200 2.43 -4.43 -20.16
CA TYR A 200 3.26 -3.45 -20.88
C TYR A 200 3.06 -3.46 -22.41
N PRO A 201 3.02 -4.62 -23.11
CA PRO A 201 2.75 -4.66 -24.55
C PRO A 201 1.39 -4.05 -24.92
N THR A 202 0.37 -4.30 -24.09
CA THR A 202 -0.94 -3.68 -24.27
C THR A 202 -0.85 -2.17 -24.09
N LEU A 203 -0.14 -1.66 -23.07
CA LEU A 203 -0.01 -0.21 -22.86
C LEU A 203 0.65 0.51 -24.05
N ILE A 204 1.64 -0.12 -24.69
CA ILE A 204 2.28 0.42 -25.90
C ILE A 204 1.27 0.58 -27.05
N GLN A 205 0.38 -0.39 -27.26
CA GLN A 205 -0.63 -0.32 -28.34
C GLN A 205 -1.58 0.87 -28.19
N TYR A 206 -1.79 1.36 -26.98
CA TYR A 206 -2.64 2.51 -26.68
C TYR A 206 -1.85 3.78 -26.36
N LYS A 207 -0.55 3.85 -26.70
CA LYS A 207 0.26 5.06 -26.57
C LYS A 207 -0.36 6.19 -27.39
N LYS A 208 -0.58 7.34 -26.76
CA LYS A 208 -1.12 8.54 -27.41
C LYS A 208 0.02 9.22 -28.18
N GLY A 209 0.03 9.12 -29.50
CA GLY A 209 1.00 9.81 -30.36
C GLY A 209 1.45 9.07 -31.61
N ASP A 210 1.20 7.77 -31.73
CA ASP A 210 1.47 7.01 -32.96
C ASP A 210 0.15 6.82 -33.73
N ALA A 211 0.11 7.37 -34.95
CA ALA A 211 -1.04 7.34 -35.84
C ALA A 211 -1.22 5.94 -36.45
N ALA A 212 -2.00 5.10 -35.77
CA ALA A 212 -2.76 4.02 -36.37
C ALA A 212 -3.90 3.64 -35.42
N VAL A 213 -4.95 4.45 -35.40
CA VAL A 213 -6.23 4.04 -34.80
C VAL A 213 -6.91 3.15 -35.84
N PRO A 214 -7.19 1.86 -35.58
CA PRO A 214 -8.25 1.18 -36.30
C PRO A 214 -9.52 1.97 -35.97
N THR A 215 -10.08 2.65 -36.96
CA THR A 215 -11.36 3.34 -36.83
C THR A 215 -12.37 2.36 -36.26
N LEU A 216 -12.84 2.65 -35.04
CA LEU A 216 -14.03 1.99 -34.51
C LEU A 216 -15.15 2.18 -35.54
N PRO A 217 -15.89 1.12 -35.92
CA PRO A 217 -17.04 1.29 -36.77
C PRO A 217 -18.03 2.24 -36.05
N PRO A 218 -18.64 3.20 -36.77
CA PRO A 218 -19.61 4.09 -36.17
C PRO A 218 -20.77 3.26 -35.60
N ALA A 219 -21.26 3.68 -34.42
CA ALA A 219 -22.40 3.08 -33.71
C ALA A 219 -23.74 3.35 -34.42
N ASN A 220 -23.81 3.09 -35.72
CA ASN A 220 -24.99 3.26 -36.55
C ASN A 220 -25.18 2.02 -37.43
N ASN A 221 -25.36 0.87 -36.78
CA ASN A 221 -26.16 -0.22 -37.30
C ASN A 221 -26.71 -1.01 -36.11
N LEU A 222 -27.83 -0.47 -35.60
CA LEU A 222 -28.67 -1.10 -34.59
C LEU A 222 -29.10 -2.48 -35.11
N MET A 223 -28.63 -3.54 -34.46
CA MET A 223 -29.40 -4.77 -34.37
C MET A 223 -30.72 -4.41 -33.67
N PRO A 224 -31.91 -4.72 -34.22
CA PRO A 224 -33.14 -4.44 -33.51
C PRO A 224 -33.16 -5.29 -32.22
N PRO A 225 -33.73 -4.77 -31.12
CA PRO A 225 -33.84 -5.54 -29.87
C PRO A 225 -34.66 -6.82 -30.12
N PRO A 226 -34.38 -7.93 -29.40
CA PRO A 226 -35.21 -9.12 -29.49
C PRO A 226 -36.65 -8.75 -29.11
N ARG A 227 -37.60 -9.07 -30.00
CA ARG A 227 -39.03 -8.90 -29.77
C ARG A 227 -39.40 -9.54 -28.43
N ALA A 228 -40.06 -8.77 -27.57
CA ALA A 228 -40.74 -9.30 -26.40
C ALA A 228 -41.73 -10.39 -26.84
N LEU A 229 -41.66 -11.55 -26.21
CA LEU A 229 -42.68 -12.61 -26.35
C LEU A 229 -44.04 -12.03 -25.92
N PRO A 230 -45.13 -12.31 -26.67
CA PRO A 230 -46.45 -11.87 -26.25
C PRO A 230 -46.87 -12.61 -24.97
N PRO A 231 -47.63 -11.96 -24.06
CA PRO A 231 -48.08 -12.62 -22.84
C PRO A 231 -49.11 -13.70 -23.17
N ILE A 232 -48.95 -14.86 -22.56
CA ILE A 232 -49.91 -15.97 -22.59
C ILE A 232 -51.19 -15.48 -21.89
N ARG A 233 -52.28 -15.32 -22.65
CA ARG A 233 -53.63 -15.11 -22.10
C ARG A 233 -54.09 -16.39 -21.40
N GLN A 234 -54.42 -16.30 -20.11
CA GLN A 234 -55.27 -17.30 -19.46
C GLN A 234 -56.75 -17.00 -19.80
N PRO A 235 -57.56 -17.99 -20.17
CA PRO A 235 -58.96 -17.79 -20.50
C PRO A 235 -59.84 -17.88 -19.24
N GLY A 236 -60.62 -16.83 -18.94
CA GLY A 236 -61.69 -16.91 -17.95
C GLY A 236 -62.18 -15.59 -17.38
N GLN A 237 -63.25 -15.05 -17.98
CA GLN A 237 -64.36 -14.35 -17.30
C GLN A 237 -64.20 -12.87 -16.85
N PRO A 238 -65.31 -12.12 -16.71
CA PRO A 238 -65.67 -11.06 -17.66
C PRO A 238 -65.81 -9.64 -17.04
N ASP A 239 -66.04 -8.69 -17.94
CA ASP A 239 -66.16 -7.24 -17.77
C ASP A 239 -67.15 -6.75 -16.70
N GLY A 240 -66.76 -5.68 -15.98
CA GLY A 240 -67.70 -4.93 -15.14
C GLY A 240 -67.08 -3.78 -14.33
N MET A 241 -67.47 -2.56 -14.72
CA MET A 241 -67.65 -1.35 -13.90
C MET A 241 -66.43 -0.56 -13.39
N ALA A 242 -66.35 0.67 -13.91
CA ALA A 242 -65.73 1.84 -13.30
C ALA A 242 -66.40 2.17 -11.96
N ASP A 243 -65.62 2.59 -10.95
CA ASP A 243 -65.66 3.94 -10.36
C ASP A 243 -64.89 3.98 -9.02
N HIS A 244 -64.25 5.12 -8.78
CA HIS A 244 -63.89 5.68 -7.47
C HIS A 244 -62.94 4.90 -6.53
N LEU A 245 -61.74 5.47 -6.30
CA LEU A 245 -61.29 5.99 -4.98
C LEU A 245 -59.82 6.39 -5.05
N ASP A 246 -59.59 7.66 -5.39
CA ASP A 246 -58.33 8.36 -5.19
C ASP A 246 -58.44 9.17 -3.89
N GLN A 247 -58.10 8.53 -2.78
CA GLN A 247 -57.54 9.17 -1.59
C GLN A 247 -57.33 8.15 -0.47
N GLN A 248 -56.18 8.31 0.21
CA GLN A 248 -55.82 7.76 1.52
C GLN A 248 -54.94 6.50 1.53
N GLN A 249 -53.63 6.68 1.32
CA GLN A 249 -52.62 6.02 2.15
C GLN A 249 -51.28 6.77 2.14
N GLN A 250 -51.19 7.85 2.92
CA GLN A 250 -49.91 8.28 3.49
C GLN A 250 -49.61 7.38 4.69
N HIS A 251 -48.53 6.60 4.60
CA HIS A 251 -47.62 6.12 5.65
C HIS A 251 -47.08 4.74 5.25
N MET A 252 -45.78 4.67 4.92
CA MET A 252 -44.80 3.72 5.47
C MET A 252 -43.57 3.67 4.56
N ALA A 253 -42.41 3.91 5.15
CA ALA A 253 -41.09 3.75 4.56
C ALA A 253 -40.82 2.28 4.20
N PRO A 254 -40.10 1.97 3.09
CA PRO A 254 -39.66 0.62 2.84
C PRO A 254 -38.47 0.25 3.73
N LEU A 255 -38.69 -0.78 4.53
CA LEU A 255 -37.72 -1.51 5.34
C LEU A 255 -36.57 -2.06 4.49
N GLN A 256 -35.33 -1.91 4.98
CA GLN A 256 -34.15 -2.61 4.45
C GLN A 256 -34.21 -4.11 4.83
N PRO A 257 -33.87 -5.05 3.93
CA PRO A 257 -33.72 -6.43 4.33
C PRO A 257 -32.42 -6.65 5.13
N LEU A 258 -32.58 -7.23 6.33
CA LEU A 258 -31.55 -7.73 7.23
C LEU A 258 -30.48 -8.56 6.48
N GLN A 259 -29.21 -8.17 6.63
CA GLN A 259 -28.09 -9.07 6.38
C GLN A 259 -27.95 -10.04 7.57
N ILE A 260 -28.14 -11.33 7.29
CA ILE A 260 -27.77 -12.43 8.19
C ILE A 260 -26.24 -12.40 8.35
N GLN A 261 -25.82 -12.09 9.58
CA GLN A 261 -24.43 -11.99 9.98
C GLN A 261 -23.85 -13.38 10.29
N GLN A 262 -22.94 -13.88 9.45
CA GLN A 262 -22.06 -14.97 9.85
C GLN A 262 -20.83 -14.40 10.59
N PRO A 263 -20.51 -14.85 11.81
CA PRO A 263 -19.38 -14.35 12.57
C PRO A 263 -18.10 -15.08 12.11
N GLY A 264 -17.14 -14.39 11.48
CA GLY A 264 -15.86 -15.02 11.17
C GLY A 264 -14.83 -14.28 10.30
N VAL A 265 -15.21 -13.25 9.55
CA VAL A 265 -14.32 -12.64 8.52
C VAL A 265 -13.81 -11.22 8.82
N ALA A 266 -14.11 -10.68 10.01
CA ALA A 266 -13.79 -9.29 10.37
C ALA A 266 -12.29 -8.93 10.43
N SER A 267 -11.38 -9.93 10.46
CA SER A 267 -9.93 -9.68 10.54
C SER A 267 -9.28 -9.31 9.20
N ALA A 268 -9.89 -9.65 8.07
CA ALA A 268 -9.34 -9.35 6.73
C ALA A 268 -9.88 -8.01 6.18
N ALA A 269 -11.14 -7.68 6.49
CA ALA A 269 -11.79 -6.46 6.00
C ALA A 269 -11.15 -5.17 6.54
N ALA A 270 -10.66 -5.17 7.78
CA ALA A 270 -9.97 -4.01 8.36
C ALA A 270 -8.62 -3.71 7.67
N ALA A 271 -7.92 -4.75 7.17
CA ALA A 271 -6.68 -4.59 6.43
C ALA A 271 -6.91 -4.06 5.00
N THR A 272 -8.01 -4.46 4.37
CA THR A 272 -8.43 -3.96 3.05
C THR A 272 -8.93 -2.50 3.13
N ALA A 273 -9.65 -2.12 4.20
CA ALA A 273 -10.12 -0.74 4.39
C ALA A 273 -8.96 0.26 4.58
N ALA A 274 -7.83 -0.16 5.15
CA ALA A 274 -6.63 0.67 5.28
C ALA A 274 -5.91 0.93 3.94
N MET A 275 -6.19 0.14 2.88
CA MET A 275 -5.55 0.25 1.57
C MET A 275 -6.20 1.28 0.63
N MET A 276 -7.35 1.85 1.01
CA MET A 276 -8.15 2.77 0.18
C MET A 276 -8.18 4.22 0.68
N MET A 277 -7.46 4.54 1.77
CA MET A 277 -7.35 5.92 2.25
C MET A 277 -6.18 6.63 1.58
N PRO A 278 -6.37 7.82 0.98
CA PRO A 278 -5.25 8.67 0.60
C PRO A 278 -4.43 9.04 1.86
N PRO A 279 -3.11 9.22 1.75
CA PRO A 279 -2.30 9.67 2.87
C PRO A 279 -2.86 11.00 3.42
N PRO A 280 -2.84 11.23 4.75
CA PRO A 280 -3.26 12.52 5.29
C PRO A 280 -2.42 13.64 4.67
N PRO A 281 -3.02 14.82 4.38
CA PRO A 281 -2.28 15.94 3.82
C PRO A 281 -1.10 16.27 4.74
N THR A 282 0.08 16.41 4.14
CA THR A 282 1.26 16.91 4.86
C THR A 282 0.92 18.32 5.33
N PRO A 283 1.13 18.71 6.61
CA PRO A 283 0.88 20.08 7.02
C PRO A 283 1.75 21.00 6.16
N ALA A 284 1.10 21.88 5.42
CA ALA A 284 1.76 22.91 4.64
C ALA A 284 2.61 23.76 5.61
N ALA A 285 3.87 24.01 5.24
CA ALA A 285 4.66 25.04 5.89
C ALA A 285 3.88 26.36 5.84
N PRO A 286 3.82 27.15 6.92
CA PRO A 286 3.09 28.40 6.91
C PRO A 286 3.72 29.35 5.89
N THR A 287 2.96 29.69 4.85
CA THR A 287 3.23 30.86 4.02
C THR A 287 2.94 32.11 4.85
N PRO A 288 3.82 33.12 4.85
CA PRO A 288 3.59 34.33 5.62
C PRO A 288 2.45 35.14 4.96
N SER A 289 1.35 35.32 5.69
CA SER A 289 0.26 36.21 5.32
C SER A 289 0.69 37.66 5.47
N SER A 290 0.49 38.42 4.39
CA SER A 290 0.67 39.87 4.33
C SER A 290 -0.54 40.56 4.94
N THR A 291 -0.43 41.06 6.18
CA THR A 291 -1.22 42.19 6.70
C THR A 291 -0.58 42.71 7.99
N MET A 292 0.03 43.89 7.95
CA MET A 292 -0.05 44.96 8.96
C MET A 292 1.07 45.98 8.71
N GLN A 293 0.68 47.07 8.06
CA GLN A 293 1.31 48.38 8.22
C GLN A 293 1.06 48.89 9.65
N ASP A 294 1.95 49.79 10.08
CA ASP A 294 1.95 50.59 11.31
C ASP A 294 2.47 49.95 12.60
N MET A 295 3.79 50.02 12.82
CA MET A 295 4.39 50.46 14.09
C MET A 295 5.78 51.11 13.86
N HIS A 296 6.04 52.21 14.56
CA HIS A 296 7.22 53.07 14.49
C HIS A 296 8.56 52.35 14.80
N PRO A 297 9.71 52.84 14.29
CA PRO A 297 11.01 52.24 14.55
C PRO A 297 11.54 52.59 15.96
N MET A 298 11.80 51.57 16.77
CA MET A 298 12.61 51.67 17.99
C MET A 298 14.10 51.69 17.63
N ASN A 299 14.78 52.67 18.21
CA ASN A 299 16.20 53.00 18.06
C ASN A 299 17.10 51.91 18.64
N LEU A 300 18.02 51.34 17.84
CA LEU A 300 19.11 50.48 18.31
C LEU A 300 20.43 51.28 18.29
N PRO A 301 21.30 51.17 19.32
CA PRO A 301 22.59 51.87 19.33
C PRO A 301 23.61 51.18 18.39
N PRO A 302 24.59 51.93 17.84
CA PRO A 302 25.58 51.40 16.90
C PRO A 302 26.67 50.55 17.59
N PRO A 303 27.38 49.68 16.84
CA PRO A 303 28.45 48.84 17.38
C PRO A 303 29.76 49.61 17.58
N THR A 304 30.46 49.30 18.68
CA THR A 304 31.76 49.85 19.07
C THR A 304 32.90 49.33 18.17
N PRO A 305 33.87 50.16 17.75
CA PRO A 305 34.99 49.73 16.91
C PRO A 305 36.09 48.99 17.68
N LEU A 306 36.66 47.96 17.05
CA LEU A 306 37.79 47.14 17.53
C LEU A 306 39.12 47.90 17.41
N HIS A 307 39.93 47.88 18.48
CA HIS A 307 41.31 48.38 18.51
C HIS A 307 42.31 47.33 17.98
N PRO A 308 43.36 47.72 17.21
CA PRO A 308 44.36 46.79 16.70
C PRO A 308 45.66 46.86 17.53
N ASN A 309 46.07 45.74 18.15
CA ASN A 309 47.50 45.39 18.33
C ASN A 309 47.66 44.06 19.08
N LEU A 310 48.04 42.99 18.37
CA LEU A 310 48.70 41.81 18.93
C LEU A 310 49.66 41.26 17.85
N PRO A 311 50.92 40.92 18.18
CA PRO A 311 51.91 40.48 17.20
C PRO A 311 51.72 39.00 16.78
N PRO A 312 52.21 38.59 15.59
CA PRO A 312 51.95 37.26 15.04
C PRO A 312 52.83 36.17 15.67
N PRO A 313 52.38 34.90 15.70
CA PRO A 313 53.18 33.78 16.21
C PRO A 313 54.14 33.22 15.14
N THR A 314 55.34 32.85 15.59
CA THR A 314 56.42 32.21 14.81
C THR A 314 56.13 30.75 14.42
N PRO A 315 56.66 30.24 13.29
CA PRO A 315 56.41 28.89 12.80
C PRO A 315 57.37 27.85 13.41
N ARG A 316 56.88 26.64 13.72
CA ARG A 316 57.73 25.48 14.08
C ARG A 316 57.77 24.47 12.92
N HIS A 317 58.98 24.10 12.52
CA HIS A 317 59.30 23.03 11.58
C HIS A 317 59.14 21.62 12.20
N PRO A 318 59.02 20.55 11.38
CA PRO A 318 58.83 19.18 11.82
C PRO A 318 60.18 18.43 11.94
N GLY A 319 60.30 17.51 12.89
CA GLY A 319 61.50 16.66 12.98
C GLY A 319 61.49 15.58 14.08
N LEU A 320 61.50 14.33 13.60
CA LEU A 320 62.23 13.15 14.11
C LEU A 320 61.73 12.36 15.33
N ALA A 321 61.58 11.05 15.10
CA ALA A 321 61.40 9.95 16.06
C ALA A 321 62.67 9.71 16.90
N PRO A 322 62.58 8.89 17.98
CA PRO A 322 63.06 7.50 17.85
C PRO A 322 62.26 6.43 18.64
N THR A 323 62.46 5.18 18.25
CA THR A 323 62.04 3.91 18.90
C THR A 323 63.11 3.40 19.91
N PRO A 324 63.07 2.15 20.45
CA PRO A 324 62.20 1.60 21.51
C PRO A 324 63.00 0.91 22.68
N SER A 325 62.39 0.65 23.86
CA SER A 325 62.92 -0.39 24.81
C SER A 325 61.95 -0.83 25.95
N LEU A 326 61.67 -2.14 25.95
CA LEU A 326 61.52 -3.15 27.03
C LEU A 326 60.89 -2.90 28.45
N GLY A 327 60.10 -3.92 28.87
CA GLY A 327 59.85 -4.39 30.26
C GLY A 327 58.51 -3.91 30.86
N HIS A 328 57.65 -4.69 31.52
CA HIS A 328 57.71 -6.01 32.16
C HIS A 328 56.29 -6.59 32.33
N HIS A 329 56.14 -7.91 32.18
CA HIS A 329 54.97 -8.73 32.52
C HIS A 329 54.71 -8.79 34.05
N VAL A 330 53.43 -8.76 34.49
CA VAL A 330 52.99 -9.30 35.79
C VAL A 330 51.63 -10.00 35.65
N LEU A 331 51.58 -11.26 36.09
CA LEU A 331 50.41 -12.18 36.16
C LEU A 331 49.67 -12.04 37.52
N PRO A 332 48.39 -12.47 37.64
CA PRO A 332 47.64 -12.47 38.90
C PRO A 332 47.85 -13.75 39.75
N PRO A 333 47.69 -13.69 41.09
CA PRO A 333 47.87 -14.84 41.98
C PRO A 333 46.60 -15.68 42.23
N PRO A 334 46.73 -16.95 42.69
CA PRO A 334 45.60 -17.88 42.88
C PRO A 334 45.05 -17.92 44.32
N SER A 335 43.83 -18.47 44.41
CA SER A 335 42.95 -18.64 45.58
C SER A 335 43.48 -19.57 46.68
N PRO A 336 42.93 -19.50 47.91
CA PRO A 336 42.96 -20.61 48.86
C PRO A 336 41.56 -21.26 49.03
N ARG A 337 41.54 -22.59 48.99
CA ARG A 337 40.41 -23.46 49.39
C ARG A 337 40.41 -23.67 50.91
N ARG A 338 39.21 -23.75 51.48
CA ARG A 338 38.81 -24.82 52.41
C ARG A 338 37.40 -25.26 52.03
#